data_AF-A0A1G3NWW9-F1
#
_entry.id   AF-A0A1G3NWW9-F1
#
_cell.length_a   1.000
_cell.length_b   1.000
_cell.length_c   1.000
_cell.angle_alpha   90.00
_cell.angle_beta   90.00
_cell.angle_gamma   90.00
#
_symmetry.space_group_name_H-M   'P 1'
#
loop_
_entity.id
_entity.type
_entity.pdbx_description
1 polymer ?
#
loop_
_entity_poly.entity_id
_entity_poly.type
_entity_poly.pdbx_seq_one_letter_code
_entity_poly.pdbx_strand_id
1 'polypeptide(L)' 'MRTTLDLPENLILEAMAITHISTKTELIKFALTNLIQKEKIKDLKKYFGKVDLEINLDNLRDRK' A
#
# COMPACT_ATOMS: atom_id res chain seq x y z
N MET A 1 -9.25 15.52 14.41
CA MET A 1 -10.48 15.17 15.14
C MET A 1 -10.12 14.14 16.21
N ARG A 2 -10.59 14.29 17.45
CA ARG A 2 -10.39 13.30 18.52
C ARG A 2 -11.62 12.40 18.55
N THR A 3 -11.43 11.10 18.38
CA THR A 3 -12.49 10.10 18.33
C THR A 3 -12.18 8.98 19.32
N THR A 4 -13.21 8.38 19.88
CA THR A 4 -13.10 7.16 20.70
C THR A 4 -13.48 5.98 19.82
N LEU A 5 -12.59 5.01 19.70
CA LEU A 5 -12.78 3.82 18.87
C LEU A 5 -12.45 2.60 19.73
N ASP A 6 -13.30 1.59 19.70
CA ASP A 6 -13.02 0.33 20.37
C ASP A 6 -12.22 -0.56 19.41
N LEU A 7 -11.01 -0.96 19.83
CA LEU A 7 -10.06 -1.69 19.00
C LEU A 7 -9.44 -2.82 19.82
N PRO A 8 -9.27 -4.01 19.22
CA PRO A 8 -8.68 -5.14 19.90
C PRO A 8 -7.19 -4.89 20.16
N GLU A 9 -6.78 -5.03 21.41
CA GLU A 9 -5.44 -4.62 21.87
C GLU A 9 -4.31 -5.48 21.30
N ASN A 10 -4.58 -6.76 21.05
CA ASN A 10 -3.63 -7.68 20.40
C ASN A 10 -3.17 -7.17 19.03
N LEU A 11 -4.09 -6.67 18.20
CA LEU A 11 -3.76 -6.13 16.88
C LEU A 11 -2.94 -4.85 16.96
N ILE A 12 -3.20 -3.99 17.95
CA ILE A 12 -2.42 -2.78 18.17
C ILE A 12 -0.99 -3.14 18.60
N LEU A 13 -0.84 -4.08 19.54
CA LEU A 13 0.48 -4.51 20.03
C LEU A 13 1.30 -5.16 18.92
N GLU A 14 0.70 -6.05 18.13
CA GLU A 14 1.37 -6.68 16.99
C GLU A 14 1.78 -5.65 15.94
N ALA A 15 0.88 -4.73 15.59
CA ALA A 15 1.16 -3.68 14.63
C ALA A 15 2.27 -2.73 15.13
N MET A 16 2.27 -2.35 16.42
CA MET A 16 3.34 -1.55 17.01
C MET A 16 4.69 -2.29 17.02
N ALA A 17 4.70 -3.60 17.29
CA ALA A 17 5.91 -4.42 17.25
C ALA A 17 6.50 -4.52 15.83
N ILE A 18 5.64 -4.65 14.82
CA ILE A 18 6.06 -4.72 13.42
C ILE A 18 6.53 -3.36 12.92
N THR A 19 5.75 -2.29 13.14
CA THR A 19 6.04 -0.97 12.56
C THR A 19 6.99 -0.14 13.41
N HIS A 20 7.32 -0.57 14.64
CA HIS A 20 8.16 0.15 15.60
C HIS A 20 7.65 1.56 15.95
N ILE A 21 6.33 1.78 15.80
CA ILE A 21 5.71 3.08 16.09
C ILE A 21 5.38 3.13 17.58
N SER A 22 5.77 4.22 18.23
CA SER A 22 5.64 4.40 19.68
C SER A 22 4.25 4.82 20.13
N THR A 23 3.41 5.39 19.25
CA THR A 23 2.09 5.91 19.63
C THR A 23 0.94 5.26 18.86
N LYS A 24 -0.14 4.92 19.60
CA LYS A 24 -1.38 4.35 19.02
C LYS A 24 -1.99 5.28 17.95
N THR A 25 -1.90 6.60 18.14
CA THR A 25 -2.43 7.60 17.19
C THR A 25 -1.65 7.61 15.87
N GLU A 26 -0.32 7.55 15.94
CA GLU A 26 0.54 7.55 14.75
C GLU A 26 0.42 6.24 13.98
N LEU A 27 0.28 5.12 14.69
CA LEU A 27 0.00 3.82 14.09
C LEU A 27 -1.28 3.85 13.24
N ILE A 28 -2.36 4.43 13.78
CA ILE A 28 -3.63 4.55 13.04
C ILE A 28 -3.49 5.46 11.81
N LYS A 29 -2.77 6.59 11.92
CA LYS A 29 -2.49 7.46 10.77
C LYS A 29 -1.69 6.73 9.70
N PHE A 30 -0.68 5.97 10.09
CA PHE A 30 0.15 5.18 9.20
C PHE A 30 -0.67 4.10 8.49
N ALA A 31 -1.50 3.36 9.23
CA ALA A 31 -2.38 2.33 8.68
C ALA A 31 -3.35 2.89 7.64
N LEU A 32 -4.03 4.01 7.94
CA LEU A 32 -4.94 4.67 7.01
C LEU A 32 -4.22 5.18 5.75
N THR A 33 -3.04 5.78 5.93
CA THR A 33 -2.23 6.29 4.81
C THR A 33 -1.81 5.15 3.87
N ASN A 34 -1.36 4.02 4.43
CA ASN A 34 -1.01 2.84 3.65
C ASN A 34 -2.20 2.23 2.93
N LEU A 35 -3.38 2.20 3.57
CA LEU A 35 -4.58 1.69 2.94
C LEU A 35 -4.96 2.54 1.71
N ILE A 36 -4.93 3.86 1.83
CA ILE A 36 -5.19 4.78 0.72
C ILE A 36 -4.16 4.58 -0.41
N GLN A 37 -2.87 4.48 -0.07
CA GLN A 37 -1.83 4.24 -1.07
C GLN A 37 -2.03 2.91 -1.79
N LYS A 38 -2.37 1.84 -1.07
CA LYS A 38 -2.61 0.51 -1.63
C LYS A 38 -3.76 0.52 -2.62
N GLU A 39 -4.88 1.18 -2.30
CA GLU A 39 -6.01 1.30 -3.22
C GLU A 39 -5.67 2.15 -4.44
N LYS A 40 -4.95 3.27 -4.29
CA LYS A 40 -4.48 4.07 -5.44
C LYS A 40 -3.59 3.27 -6.38
N ILE A 41 -2.66 2.47 -5.84
CA ILE A 41 -1.80 1.59 -6.65
C ILE A 41 -2.61 0.50 -7.35
N LYS A 42 -3.62 -0.06 -6.67
CA LYS A 42 -4.53 -1.04 -7.27
C LYS A 42 -5.29 -0.45 -8.45
N ASP A 43 -5.71 0.81 -8.36
CA ASP A 43 -6.32 1.51 -9.49
C ASP A 43 -5.34 1.74 -10.63
N LEU A 44 -4.07 2.06 -10.35
CA LEU A 44 -3.03 2.13 -11.39
C LEU A 44 -2.83 0.80 -12.11
N LYS A 45 -2.92 -0.34 -11.41
CA LYS A 45 -2.88 -1.67 -12.03
C LYS A 45 -4.03 -1.92 -13.01
N LYS A 46 -5.17 -1.22 -12.91
CA LYS A 46 -6.25 -1.30 -13.90
C LYS A 46 -5.88 -0.70 -15.26
N TYR A 47 -4.84 0.12 -15.32
CA TYR A 47 -4.32 0.67 -16.56
C TYR A 47 -3.25 -0.23 -17.21
N PHE A 48 -2.81 -1.28 -16.51
CA PHE A 48 -1.89 -2.27 -17.05
C PHE A 48 -2.54 -3.02 -18.22
N GLY A 49 -1.95 -2.94 -19.41
CA GLY A 49 -2.48 -3.57 -20.64
C GLY A 49 -3.55 -2.75 -21.39
N LYS A 50 -3.93 -1.56 -20.89
CA LYS A 50 -4.80 -0.63 -21.66
C LYS A 50 -4.02 0.24 -22.63
N VAL A 51 -2.74 0.45 -22.35
CA VAL A 51 -1.84 1.19 -23.24
C VAL A 51 -1.15 0.16 -24.11
N ASP A 52 -1.50 0.15 -25.39
CA ASP A 52 -0.74 -0.60 -26.38
C ASP A 52 0.57 0.14 -26.60
N LEU A 53 1.62 -0.35 -25.96
CA LEU A 53 2.97 0.14 -26.15
C LEU A 53 3.46 -0.57 -27.39
N GLU A 54 3.56 0.14 -28.52
CA GLU A 54 4.13 -0.33 -29.82
C GLU A 54 5.63 -0.68 -29.68
N ILE A 55 5.94 -1.60 -28.77
CA ILE A 55 7.28 -1.93 -28.32
C ILE A 55 7.49 -3.41 -28.56
N ASN A 56 8.40 -3.73 -29.48
CA ASN A 56 8.81 -5.10 -29.72
C ASN A 56 9.87 -5.52 -28.67
N LEU A 57 9.44 -6.30 -27.69
CA LEU A 57 10.26 -6.79 -26.58
C LEU A 57 11.39 -7.74 -27.02
N ASP A 58 11.26 -8.41 -28.17
CA ASP A 58 12.28 -9.32 -28.69
C ASP A 58 13.47 -8.54 -29.24
N ASN A 59 13.21 -7.43 -29.93
CA ASN A 59 14.25 -6.51 -30.40
C ASN A 59 15.03 -5.85 -29.23
N LEU A 60 14.33 -5.52 -28.13
CA LEU A 60 14.93 -4.86 -26.98
C LEU A 60 15.76 -5.80 -26.10
N ARG A 61 15.45 -7.10 -26.11
CA ARG A 61 16.10 -8.10 -25.25
C ARG A 61 17.23 -8.85 -25.93
N ASP A 62 17.54 -8.47 -27.17
CA ASP A 62 18.60 -9.07 -28.00
C ASP A 62 18.59 -10.60 -27.97
N ARG A 63 17.38 -11.18 -27.96
CA ARG A 63 17.17 -12.62 -28.06
C ARG A 63 17.25 -13.01 -29.53
N LYS A 64 18.46 -12.90 -30.08
CA LYS A 64 18.85 -13.56 -31.32
C LYS A 64 19.43 -14.93 -31.03
#